data_AF-A0ABD5Q9K6-F1
#
_entry.id   AF-A0ABD5Q9K6-F1
#
_cell.length_a   1.000
_cell.length_b   1.000
_cell.length_c   1.000
_cell.angle_alpha   90.00
_cell.angle_beta   90.00
_cell.angle_gamma   90.00
#
_symmetry.space_group_name_H-M   'P 1'
#
loop_
_entity.id
_entity.type
_entity.pdbx_description
1 polymer ?
#
loop_
_entity_poly.entity_id
_entity_poly.type
_entity_poly.pdbx_seq_one_letter_code
_entity_poly.pdbx_strand_id
1 'polypeptide(L)'
;MVVVRTAVVLAVAVLGALAQAAITVRWYEPPTIDDREPNPLFEAGLFFVVFGVAFAVAGYAVAAAGELVPPYSRIALLALTPIGYYAAYACTTGRMGTGRDRATRLMGAVSGAVVGTYPIVLLAV
;
A
#
# COMPACT_ATOMS: atom_id res chain seq x y z
N MET A 1 1.72 -23.04 8.69
CA MET A 1 2.48 -21.76 8.54
C MET A 1 2.27 -21.10 7.19
N VAL A 2 2.58 -21.74 6.06
CA VAL A 2 2.48 -21.11 4.72
C VAL A 2 1.08 -20.55 4.42
N VAL A 3 0.02 -21.31 4.70
CA VAL A 3 -1.38 -20.89 4.49
C VAL A 3 -1.73 -19.63 5.29
N VAL A 4 -1.29 -19.53 6.55
CA VAL A 4 -1.59 -18.37 7.41
C VAL A 4 -0.84 -17.13 6.93
N ARG A 5 0.44 -17.29 6.54
CA ARG A 5 1.24 -16.21 5.96
C ARG A 5 0.62 -15.66 4.68
N THR A 6 0.19 -16.54 3.77
CA THR A 6 -0.50 -16.15 2.53
C THR A 6 -1.81 -15.41 2.83
N ALA A 7 -2.63 -15.92 3.75
CA ALA A 7 -3.89 -15.27 4.13
C ALA A 7 -3.67 -13.86 4.67
N VAL A 8 -2.63 -13.65 5.50
CA VAL A 8 -2.28 -12.35 6.06
C VAL A 8 -1.79 -11.37 4.98
N VAL A 9 -0.94 -11.82 4.06
CA VAL A 9 -0.52 -10.98 2.91
C VAL A 9 -1.73 -10.54 2.10
N LEU A 10 -2.61 -11.48 1.76
CA LEU A 10 -3.81 -11.18 0.98
C LEU A 10 -4.76 -10.24 1.74
N ALA A 11 -4.94 -10.42 3.04
CA ALA A 11 -5.78 -9.55 3.84
C ALA A 11 -5.27 -8.10 3.84
N VAL A 12 -3.97 -7.91 4.09
CA VAL A 12 -3.35 -6.56 4.07
C VAL A 12 -3.40 -5.95 2.67
N ALA A 13 -3.11 -6.73 1.63
CA ALA A 13 -3.15 -6.27 0.24
C ALA A 13 -4.56 -5.84 -0.17
N VAL A 14 -5.58 -6.64 0.15
CA VAL A 14 -6.98 -6.33 -0.17
C VAL A 14 -7.46 -5.10 0.60
N LEU A 15 -7.16 -4.99 1.90
CA LEU A 15 -7.53 -3.81 2.68
C LEU A 15 -6.84 -2.55 2.16
N GLY A 16 -5.56 -2.64 1.82
CA GLY A 16 -4.82 -1.54 1.17
C GLY A 16 -5.47 -1.15 -0.16
N ALA A 17 -5.79 -2.12 -1.01
CA ALA A 17 -6.42 -1.88 -2.30
C ALA A 17 -7.82 -1.27 -2.19
N LEU A 18 -8.63 -1.72 -1.22
CA LEU A 18 -9.93 -1.13 -0.93
C LEU A 18 -9.80 0.33 -0.51
N ALA A 19 -8.81 0.65 0.33
CA ALA A 19 -8.54 2.03 0.72
C ALA A 19 -8.11 2.89 -0.48
N GLN A 20 -7.28 2.35 -1.39
CA GLN A 20 -6.93 3.04 -2.64
C GLN A 20 -8.14 3.29 -3.53
N ALA A 21 -9.00 2.28 -3.70
CA ALA A 21 -10.23 2.39 -4.48
C ALA A 21 -11.17 3.46 -3.88
N ALA A 22 -11.35 3.45 -2.55
CA ALA A 22 -12.18 4.44 -1.86
C ALA A 22 -11.63 5.87 -1.99
N ILE A 23 -10.31 6.04 -1.95
CA ILE A 23 -9.68 7.34 -2.22
C ILE A 23 -9.90 7.76 -3.66
N THR A 24 -9.78 6.83 -4.61
CA THR A 24 -9.99 7.09 -6.04
C THR A 24 -11.41 7.61 -6.29
N VAL A 25 -12.43 6.88 -5.82
CA VAL A 25 -13.84 7.30 -5.98
C VAL A 25 -14.11 8.70 -5.38
N ARG A 26 -13.47 9.02 -4.26
CA ARG A 26 -13.83 10.20 -3.47
C ARG A 26 -13.03 11.45 -3.81
N TRP A 27 -11.77 11.30 -4.21
CA TRP A 27 -10.84 12.40 -4.27
C TRP A 27 -10.08 12.50 -5.59
N TYR A 28 -10.03 11.43 -6.39
CA TYR A 28 -9.29 11.46 -7.65
C TYR A 28 -10.10 12.19 -8.72
N GLU A 29 -9.51 13.24 -9.25
CA GLU A 29 -10.02 13.96 -10.42
C GLU A 29 -9.28 13.44 -11.65
N PRO A 30 -9.96 12.73 -12.57
CA PRO A 30 -9.28 12.13 -13.71
C PRO A 30 -8.78 13.21 -14.67
N PRO A 31 -7.61 13.02 -15.29
CA PRO A 31 -7.15 13.96 -16.31
C PRO A 31 -8.14 13.96 -17.48
N THR A 32 -8.62 15.14 -17.87
CA THR A 32 -9.51 15.32 -19.03
C THR A 32 -8.72 15.09 -20.33
N ILE A 33 -8.52 13.84 -20.70
CA ILE A 33 -7.93 13.44 -21.98
C ILE A 33 -9.05 12.86 -22.84
N ASP A 34 -9.34 13.52 -23.96
CA ASP A 34 -10.36 13.19 -24.97
C ASP A 34 -11.80 13.09 -24.44
N ASP A 35 -12.59 14.18 -24.50
CA ASP A 35 -14.09 14.33 -24.52
C ASP A 35 -15.01 13.24 -23.89
N ARG A 36 -14.48 12.31 -23.10
CA ARG A 36 -15.13 11.17 -22.49
C ARG A 36 -15.38 11.56 -21.04
N GLU A 37 -16.61 11.34 -20.60
CA GLU A 37 -16.94 11.55 -19.21
C GLU A 37 -16.08 10.63 -18.33
N PRO A 38 -15.38 11.19 -17.32
CA PRO A 38 -14.62 10.39 -16.38
C PRO A 38 -15.53 9.39 -15.68
N ASN A 39 -15.12 8.11 -15.65
CA ASN A 39 -15.83 7.06 -14.92
C ASN A 39 -15.05 6.69 -13.65
N PRO A 40 -15.38 7.31 -12.49
CA PRO A 40 -14.63 7.11 -11.25
C PRO A 40 -14.69 5.67 -10.73
N LEU A 41 -15.72 4.90 -11.11
CA LEU A 41 -15.84 3.49 -10.72
C LEU A 41 -14.91 2.58 -11.53
N PHE A 42 -14.75 2.86 -12.83
CA PHE A 42 -13.81 2.12 -13.67
C PHE A 42 -12.37 2.33 -13.16
N GLU A 43 -12.01 3.57 -12.86
CA GLU A 43 -10.68 3.89 -12.33
C GLU A 43 -10.47 3.33 -10.93
N ALA A 44 -11.45 3.45 -10.03
CA ALA A 44 -11.34 2.82 -8.73
C ALA A 44 -11.14 1.30 -8.83
N GLY A 45 -11.81 0.63 -9.78
CA GLY A 45 -11.57 -0.77 -10.09
C GLY A 45 -10.15 -1.04 -10.60
N LEU A 46 -9.65 -0.20 -11.51
CA LEU A 46 -8.28 -0.31 -12.03
C LEU A 46 -7.25 -0.12 -10.91
N PHE A 47 -7.39 0.92 -10.08
CA PHE A 47 -6.52 1.19 -8.95
C PHE A 47 -6.60 0.08 -7.90
N PHE A 48 -7.80 -0.48 -7.63
CA PHE A 48 -7.95 -1.65 -6.76
C PHE A 48 -7.10 -2.83 -7.25
N VAL A 49 -7.19 -3.18 -8.54
CA VAL A 49 -6.44 -4.31 -9.10
C VAL A 49 -4.94 -4.03 -9.08
N VAL A 50 -4.52 -2.86 -9.57
CA VAL A 50 -3.09 -2.50 -9.66
C VAL A 50 -2.44 -2.47 -8.27
N PHE A 51 -3.05 -1.77 -7.31
CA PHE A 51 -2.51 -1.70 -5.95
C PHE A 51 -2.68 -3.02 -5.19
N GLY A 52 -3.75 -3.78 -5.42
CA GLY A 52 -3.91 -5.11 -4.84
C GLY A 52 -2.77 -6.05 -5.24
N VAL A 53 -2.44 -6.09 -6.55
CA VAL A 53 -1.30 -6.86 -7.05
C VAL A 53 0.02 -6.32 -6.49
N ALA A 54 0.24 -5.00 -6.54
CA ALA A 54 1.46 -4.39 -6.04
C ALA A 54 1.69 -4.67 -4.53
N PHE A 55 0.64 -4.54 -3.72
CA PHE A 55 0.71 -4.82 -2.30
C PHE A 55 0.92 -6.30 -2.02
N ALA A 56 0.26 -7.21 -2.74
CA ALA A 56 0.50 -8.64 -2.58
C ALA A 56 1.96 -9.00 -2.91
N VAL A 57 2.50 -8.49 -4.02
CA VAL A 57 3.90 -8.66 -4.41
C VAL A 57 4.84 -8.11 -3.34
N ALA A 58 4.57 -6.92 -2.81
CA ALA A 58 5.36 -6.35 -1.71
C ALA A 58 5.34 -7.22 -0.45
N GLY A 59 4.18 -7.73 -0.05
CA GLY A 59 4.04 -8.63 1.09
C GLY A 59 4.82 -9.94 0.92
N TYR A 60 4.77 -10.54 -0.26
CA TYR A 60 5.58 -11.72 -0.59
C TYR A 60 7.08 -11.42 -0.61
N ALA A 61 7.49 -10.26 -1.13
CA ALA A 61 8.88 -9.84 -1.12
C ALA A 61 9.42 -9.66 0.31
N VAL A 62 8.63 -9.02 1.20
CA VAL A 62 8.98 -8.89 2.63
C VAL A 62 9.07 -10.26 3.30
N ALA A 63 8.11 -11.15 3.04
CA ALA A 63 8.12 -12.51 3.58
C ALA A 63 9.36 -13.31 3.14
N ALA A 64 9.72 -13.24 1.86
CA ALA A 64 10.91 -13.90 1.31
C ALA A 64 12.20 -13.31 1.88
N ALA A 65 12.30 -11.97 1.95
CA ALA A 65 13.46 -11.30 2.54
C ALA A 65 13.67 -11.67 4.01
N GLY A 66 12.58 -11.91 4.76
CA GLY A 66 12.62 -12.31 6.16
C GLY A 66 13.25 -13.68 6.39
N GLU A 67 13.37 -14.51 5.36
CA GLU A 67 13.91 -15.88 5.44
C GLU A 67 15.39 -15.98 5.02
N LEU A 68 15.98 -14.90 4.48
CA LEU A 68 17.33 -14.94 3.91
C LEU A 68 18.43 -15.25 4.94
N VAL A 69 18.45 -14.54 6.07
CA VAL A 69 19.43 -14.74 7.15
C VAL A 69 18.77 -14.56 8.52
N PRO A 70 18.01 -15.54 9.00
CA PRO A 70 17.37 -15.46 10.32
C PRO A 70 18.40 -15.45 11.46
N PRO A 71 18.20 -14.69 12.55
CA PRO A 71 17.09 -13.77 12.82
C PRO A 71 17.33 -12.33 12.32
N TYR A 72 18.53 -12.02 11.85
CA TYR A 72 18.94 -10.66 11.50
C TYR A 72 18.10 -10.04 10.38
N SER A 73 17.72 -10.82 9.37
CA SER A 73 16.81 -10.39 8.30
C SER A 73 15.46 -9.89 8.84
N ARG A 74 14.90 -10.59 9.83
CA ARG A 74 13.62 -10.24 10.46
C ARG A 74 13.71 -8.93 11.25
N ILE A 75 14.80 -8.76 12.00
CA ILE A 75 15.07 -7.54 12.75
C ILE A 75 15.28 -6.36 11.80
N ALA A 76 16.04 -6.54 10.72
CA ALA A 76 16.25 -5.50 9.72
C ALA A 76 14.94 -5.07 9.05
N LEU A 77 14.04 -6.01 8.75
CA LEU A 77 12.73 -5.71 8.17
C LEU A 77 11.82 -4.91 9.11
N LEU A 78 11.96 -5.05 10.43
CA LEU A 78 11.23 -4.19 11.37
C LEU A 78 11.55 -2.71 11.20
N ALA A 79 12.70 -2.34 10.61
CA ALA A 79 13.00 -0.96 10.27
C ALA A 79 12.08 -0.39 9.17
N LEU A 80 11.47 -1.24 8.33
CA LEU A 80 10.48 -0.79 7.35
C LEU A 80 9.20 -0.28 8.01
N THR A 81 8.88 -0.74 9.23
CA THR A 81 7.72 -0.28 10.00
C THR A 81 7.77 1.23 10.25
N PRO A 82 8.76 1.79 10.97
CA PRO A 82 8.83 3.23 11.20
C PRO A 82 9.01 4.01 9.90
N ILE A 83 9.74 3.47 8.91
CA ILE A 83 9.89 4.12 7.59
C ILE A 83 8.54 4.26 6.88
N GLY A 84 7.74 3.19 6.84
CA GLY A 84 6.43 3.16 6.20
C GLY A 84 5.44 4.11 6.88
N TYR A 85 5.37 4.10 8.22
CA TYR A 85 4.50 5.01 8.96
C TYR A 85 4.97 6.47 8.91
N TYR A 86 6.29 6.72 8.90
CA TYR A 86 6.81 8.06 8.69
C TYR A 86 6.48 8.58 7.28
N ALA A 87 6.64 7.74 6.25
CA ALA A 87 6.22 8.08 4.89
C ALA A 87 4.71 8.38 4.84
N ALA A 88 3.90 7.56 5.52
CA ALA A 88 2.45 7.78 5.60
C ALA A 88 2.11 9.13 6.25
N TYR A 89 2.74 9.45 7.38
CA TYR A 89 2.62 10.73 8.07
C TYR A 89 3.09 11.91 7.21
N ALA A 90 4.21 11.75 6.51
CA ALA A 90 4.75 12.78 5.64
C ALA A 90 3.80 13.06 4.46
N CYS A 91 3.18 12.02 3.88
CA CYS A 91 2.17 12.17 2.84
C CYS A 91 0.88 12.84 3.37
N THR A 92 0.37 12.45 4.55
CA THR A 92 -0.85 13.07 5.12
C THR A 92 -0.64 14.54 5.51
N THR A 93 0.54 14.89 6.02
CA THR A 93 0.87 16.27 6.41
C THR A 93 1.37 17.14 5.26
N GLY A 94 1.46 16.58 4.04
CA GLY A 94 1.94 17.30 2.86
C GLY A 94 3.44 17.63 2.89
N ARG A 95 4.22 16.98 3.77
CA ARG A 95 5.69 17.09 3.81
C ARG A 95 6.37 16.28 2.70
N MET A 96 5.71 15.23 2.22
CA MET A 96 6.06 14.50 0.99
C MET A 96 4.91 14.63 -0.02
N GLY A 97 5.25 14.90 -1.28
CA GLY A 97 4.28 15.19 -2.33
C GLY A 97 4.06 16.70 -2.48
N THR A 98 5.08 17.38 -3.02
CA THR A 98 5.21 18.85 -3.07
C THR A 98 4.34 19.55 -4.13
N GLY A 99 3.32 18.91 -4.71
CA GLY A 99 2.49 19.58 -5.71
C GLY A 99 1.36 18.79 -6.37
N ARG A 100 0.82 17.73 -5.75
CA ARG A 100 -0.22 16.91 -6.38
C ARG A 100 -1.39 16.68 -5.44
N ASP A 101 -2.58 16.87 -6.00
CA ASP A 101 -3.89 16.36 -5.63
C ASP A 101 -4.00 15.64 -4.26
N ARG A 102 -5.03 16.03 -3.49
CA ARG A 102 -5.42 15.36 -2.24
C ARG A 102 -5.50 13.85 -2.39
N ALA A 103 -5.95 13.32 -3.54
CA ALA A 103 -5.95 11.89 -3.80
C ALA A 103 -4.53 11.31 -3.74
N THR A 104 -3.57 11.90 -4.46
CA THR A 104 -2.18 11.43 -4.49
C THR A 104 -1.56 11.35 -3.10
N ARG A 105 -1.80 12.35 -2.25
CA ARG A 105 -1.30 12.35 -0.87
C ARG A 105 -1.91 11.23 -0.03
N LEU A 106 -3.21 11.00 -0.15
CA LEU A 106 -3.91 9.93 0.59
C LEU A 106 -3.50 8.54 0.07
N MET A 107 -3.33 8.38 -1.24
CA MET A 107 -2.85 7.14 -1.86
C MET A 107 -1.42 6.81 -1.39
N GLY A 108 -0.55 7.82 -1.30
CA GLY A 108 0.79 7.68 -0.71
C GLY A 108 0.74 7.30 0.76
N ALA A 109 -0.18 7.89 1.52
CA ALA A 109 -0.37 7.56 2.94
C ALA A 109 -0.76 6.10 3.16
N VAL A 110 -1.74 5.60 2.40
CA VAL A 110 -2.15 4.20 2.44
C VAL A 110 -1.00 3.27 2.05
N SER A 111 -0.25 3.60 1.00
CA SER A 111 0.89 2.79 0.56
C SER A 111 1.97 2.70 1.65
N GLY A 112 2.33 3.82 2.29
CA GLY A 112 3.27 3.84 3.41
C GLY A 112 2.79 3.00 4.60
N ALA A 113 1.50 3.11 4.95
CA ALA A 113 0.91 2.34 6.04
C ALA A 113 0.91 0.83 5.75
N VAL A 114 0.56 0.41 4.53
CA VAL A 114 0.60 -0.99 4.10
C VAL A 114 2.01 -1.56 4.22
N VAL A 115 3.01 -0.86 3.66
CA VAL A 115 4.42 -1.26 3.74
C VAL A 115 4.90 -1.35 5.20
N GLY A 116 4.54 -0.38 6.03
CA GLY A 116 4.91 -0.37 7.44
C GLY A 116 4.22 -1.48 8.25
N THR A 117 3.07 -1.97 7.80
CA THR A 117 2.31 -3.02 8.50
C THR A 117 2.88 -4.41 8.24
N TYR A 118 3.41 -4.68 7.04
CA TYR A 118 3.87 -6.02 6.63
C TYR A 118 4.87 -6.67 7.60
N PRO A 119 5.95 -6.00 8.04
CA PRO A 119 6.90 -6.62 8.97
C PRO A 119 6.23 -7.03 10.28
N ILE A 120 5.32 -6.21 10.83
CA ILE A 120 4.63 -6.50 12.09
C ILE A 120 3.79 -7.77 11.95
N VAL A 121 2.90 -7.81 10.95
CA VAL A 121 1.93 -8.91 10.82
C VAL A 121 2.59 -10.21 10.36
N LEU A 122 3.67 -10.14 9.57
CA LEU A 122 4.38 -11.34 9.11
C LEU A 122 5.32 -11.92 10.16
N LEU A 123 5.73 -11.14 11.16
CA LEU A 123 6.53 -11.62 12.29
C LEU A 123 5.67 -12.10 13.47
N ALA A 124 4.41 -11.65 13.53
CA ALA A 124 3.44 -12.09 14.54
C ALA A 124 2.80 -13.46 14.25
N VAL A 125 3.10 -14.07 13.08
CA VAL A 125 2.43 -15.24 12.52
C VAL A 125 3.46 -16.29 12.11
#